data_AF-A0A820B4S1-F1
#
_entry.id   AF-A0A820B4S1-F1
#
_cell.length_a   1.000
_cell.length_b   1.000
_cell.length_c   1.000
_cell.angle_alpha   90.00
_cell.angle_beta   90.00
_cell.angle_gamma   90.00
#
_symmetry.space_group_name_H-M   'P 1'
#
loop_
_entity.id
_entity.type
_entity.pdbx_description
1 polymer ?
#
loop_
_entity_poly.entity_id
_entity_poly.type
_entity_poly.pdbx_seq_one_letter_code
_entity_poly.pdbx_strand_id
1 'polypeptide(L)'
;MSNGDAQGEIVKLQQHLVLLREEYVKLQQRYKTLEKNYNILNTTTKLDQESFVCRLLKTVADLFNRELYSDISIKLDGETLYGHRFVLVARSFKWDSHELGDKTELDLSGR
;
A
#
# COMPACT_ATOMS: atom_id res chain seq x y z
N MET A 1 -12.03 -29.41 -52.92
CA MET A 1 -11.62 -29.07 -51.54
C MET A 1 -12.80 -28.31 -50.95
N SER A 2 -13.47 -28.90 -49.95
CA SER A 2 -14.84 -28.55 -49.57
C SER A 2 -14.85 -27.30 -48.68
N ASN A 3 -15.87 -26.45 -48.84
CA ASN A 3 -16.07 -25.22 -48.05
C ASN A 3 -16.14 -25.46 -46.52
N GLY A 4 -16.37 -26.72 -46.10
CA GLY A 4 -16.36 -27.14 -44.70
C GLY A 4 -14.97 -27.23 -44.07
N ASP A 5 -13.91 -27.52 -44.84
CA ASP A 5 -12.55 -27.64 -44.31
C ASP A 5 -11.99 -26.26 -43.93
N ALA A 6 -12.28 -25.24 -44.76
CA ALA A 6 -11.91 -23.85 -44.52
C ALA A 6 -12.62 -23.26 -43.28
N GLN A 7 -13.89 -23.60 -43.06
CA GLN A 7 -14.59 -23.18 -41.85
C GLN A 7 -14.02 -23.82 -40.58
N GLY A 8 -13.62 -25.10 -40.65
CA GLY A 8 -12.97 -25.78 -39.53
C GLY A 8 -11.63 -25.15 -39.13
N GLU A 9 -10.83 -24.71 -40.10
CA GLU A 9 -9.58 -24.00 -39.83
C GLU A 9 -9.81 -22.61 -39.20
N ILE A 10 -10.81 -21.87 -39.67
CA ILE A 10 -11.17 -20.56 -39.11
C ILE A 10 -11.55 -20.69 -37.63
N VAL A 11 -12.34 -21.71 -37.26
CA VAL A 11 -12.74 -21.95 -35.87
C VAL A 11 -11.53 -22.28 -34.99
N LYS A 12 -10.58 -23.11 -35.47
CA LYS A 12 -9.34 -23.42 -34.74
C LYS A 12 -8.48 -22.19 -34.53
N LEU A 13 -8.35 -21.34 -35.55
CA LEU A 13 -7.61 -20.08 -35.45
C LEU A 13 -8.25 -19.11 -34.46
N GLN A 14 -9.58 -19.00 -34.46
CA GLN A 14 -10.31 -18.20 -33.47
C GLN A 14 -10.07 -18.70 -32.04
N GLN A 15 -10.11 -20.02 -31.81
CA GLN A 15 -9.78 -20.60 -30.51
C GLN A 15 -8.35 -20.27 -30.07
N HIS A 16 -7.39 -20.39 -30.98
CA HIS A 16 -5.98 -20.03 -30.69
C HIS A 16 -5.82 -18.55 -30.32
N LEU A 17 -6.53 -17.64 -31.00
CA LEU A 17 -6.50 -16.21 -30.69
C LEU A 17 -7.08 -15.91 -29.30
N VAL A 18 -8.15 -16.61 -28.90
CA VAL A 18 -8.73 -16.49 -27.56
C VAL A 18 -7.74 -16.95 -26.50
N LEU A 19 -7.14 -18.13 -26.67
CA LEU A 19 -6.13 -18.66 -25.74
C LEU A 19 -4.91 -17.73 -25.62
N LEU A 20 -4.43 -17.20 -26.74
CA LEU A 20 -3.30 -16.28 -26.75
C LEU A 20 -3.63 -14.98 -26.00
N ARG A 21 -4.85 -14.45 -26.19
CA ARG A 21 -5.32 -13.27 -25.47
C ARG A 21 -5.40 -13.54 -23.97
N GLU A 22 -5.89 -14.71 -23.55
CA GLU A 22 -5.95 -15.09 -22.13
C GLU A 22 -4.56 -15.15 -21.50
N GLU A 23 -3.60 -15.82 -22.14
CA GLU A 23 -2.22 -15.88 -21.66
C GLU A 23 -1.57 -14.49 -21.61
N TYR A 24 -1.83 -13.64 -22.60
CA TYR A 24 -1.35 -12.26 -22.59
C TYR A 24 -1.91 -11.45 -21.41
N VAL A 25 -3.20 -11.59 -21.11
CA VAL A 25 -3.83 -10.93 -19.94
C VAL A 25 -3.23 -11.44 -18.64
N LYS A 26 -3.03 -12.76 -18.49
CA LYS A 26 -2.35 -13.33 -17.31
C LYS A 26 -0.94 -12.79 -17.15
N LEU A 27 -0.19 -12.68 -18.24
CA LEU A 27 1.16 -12.13 -18.24
C LEU A 27 1.16 -10.66 -17.82
N GLN A 28 0.25 -9.85 -18.37
CA GLN A 28 0.10 -8.44 -17.98
C GLN A 28 -0.25 -8.28 -16.50
N GLN A 29 -1.12 -9.14 -15.95
CA GLN A 29 -1.44 -9.12 -14.52
C GLN A 29 -0.21 -9.46 -13.68
N ARG A 30 0.53 -10.53 -14.02
CA ARG A 30 1.77 -10.91 -13.33
C ARG A 30 2.81 -9.80 -13.39
N TYR A 31 2.96 -9.15 -14.54
CA TYR A 31 3.88 -8.03 -14.72
C TYR A 31 3.52 -6.85 -13.81
N LYS A 32 2.24 -6.47 -13.75
CA LYS A 32 1.76 -5.40 -12.84
C LYS A 32 2.03 -5.75 -11.37
N THR A 33 1.80 -6.99 -10.96
CA THR A 33 2.10 -7.43 -9.60
C THR A 33 3.60 -7.38 -9.32
N LEU A 34 4.43 -7.82 -10.25
CA LEU A 34 5.88 -7.79 -10.12
C LEU A 34 6.40 -6.36 -10.02
N GLU A 35 5.92 -5.44 -10.87
CA GLU A 35 6.27 -4.02 -10.84
C GLU A 35 5.86 -3.37 -9.51
N LYS A 36 4.64 -3.66 -9.02
CA LYS A 36 4.20 -3.21 -7.70
C LYS A 36 5.13 -3.70 -6.58
N ASN A 37 5.46 -4.99 -6.59
CA ASN A 37 6.34 -5.59 -5.59
C ASN A 37 7.76 -5.04 -5.67
N TYR A 38 8.27 -4.84 -6.89
CA TYR A 38 9.58 -4.23 -7.13
C TYR A 38 9.61 -2.78 -6.65
N ASN A 39 8.56 -1.99 -6.89
CA ASN A 39 8.49 -0.62 -6.40
C ASN A 39 8.50 -0.58 -4.87
N ILE A 40 7.73 -1.44 -4.20
CA ILE A 40 7.75 -1.58 -2.74
C ILE A 40 9.14 -2.00 -2.25
N LEU A 41 9.74 -3.00 -2.89
CA LEU A 41 11.08 -3.47 -2.53
C LEU A 41 12.15 -2.40 -2.77
N ASN A 42 12.08 -1.66 -3.87
CA ASN A 42 13.01 -0.60 -4.21
C ASN A 42 12.86 0.59 -3.24
N THR A 43 11.63 0.95 -2.85
CA THR A 43 11.42 1.96 -1.79
C THR A 43 11.96 1.52 -0.43
N THR A 44 12.06 0.22 -0.16
CA THR A 44 12.58 -0.31 1.11
C THR A 44 14.09 -0.58 1.09
N THR A 45 14.67 -0.89 -0.07
CA THR A 45 16.08 -1.32 -0.20
C THR A 45 17.00 -0.27 -0.83
N LYS A 46 16.48 0.59 -1.71
CA LYS A 46 17.17 1.79 -2.20
C LYS A 46 16.41 3.00 -1.69
N LEU A 47 16.60 3.30 -0.41
CA LEU A 47 16.36 4.64 0.09
C LEU A 47 17.40 5.55 -0.58
N ASP A 48 17.13 5.98 -1.81
CA ASP A 48 17.73 7.20 -2.35
C ASP A 48 17.44 8.28 -1.30
N GLN A 49 18.46 8.70 -0.57
CA GLN A 49 18.30 9.39 0.71
C GLN A 49 17.57 10.74 0.58
N GLU A 50 17.44 11.21 -0.66
CA GLU A 50 16.76 12.45 -1.06
C GLU A 50 15.36 12.24 -1.68
N SER A 51 14.94 10.99 -1.90
CA SER A 51 13.60 10.71 -2.43
C SER A 51 12.54 11.35 -1.52
N PHE A 52 11.44 11.81 -2.11
CA PHE A 52 10.34 12.44 -1.35
C PHE A 52 9.86 11.54 -0.20
N VAL A 53 9.78 10.22 -0.44
CA VAL A 53 9.37 9.23 0.57
C VAL A 53 10.40 9.17 1.71
N CYS A 54 11.70 9.19 1.41
CA CYS A 54 12.76 9.21 2.43
C CYS A 54 12.72 10.49 3.26
N ARG A 55 12.53 11.65 2.61
CA ARG A 55 12.41 12.93 3.31
C ARG A 55 11.17 12.98 4.18
N LEU A 56 10.03 12.53 3.67
CA LEU A 56 8.79 12.45 4.44
C LEU A 56 8.94 11.51 5.63
N LEU A 57 9.54 10.33 5.44
CA LEU A 57 9.78 9.37 6.52
C LEU A 57 10.72 9.94 7.60
N LYS A 58 11.80 10.62 7.19
CA LYS A 58 12.69 11.35 8.12
C LYS A 58 11.93 12.41 8.89
N THR A 59 11.15 13.25 8.21
CA THR A 59 10.34 14.29 8.88
C THR A 59 9.33 13.70 9.85
N VAL A 60 8.63 12.62 9.48
CA VAL A 60 7.69 11.93 10.39
C VAL A 60 8.42 11.29 11.57
N ALA A 61 9.61 10.74 11.36
CA ALA A 61 10.44 10.20 12.43
C ALA A 61 10.93 11.31 13.39
N ASP A 62 11.30 12.48 12.86
CA ASP A 62 11.74 13.64 13.66
C ASP A 62 10.61 14.24 14.51
N LEU A 63 9.35 14.02 14.11
CA LEU A 63 8.15 14.42 14.87
C LEU A 63 7.83 13.46 16.03
N PHE A 64 8.49 12.29 16.12
CA PHE A 64 8.22 11.34 17.19
C PHE A 64 8.44 11.97 18.58
N ASN A 65 7.41 11.89 19.43
CA ASN A 65 7.40 12.45 20.79
C ASN A 65 7.75 13.94 20.85
N ARG A 66 7.42 14.70 19.79
CA ARG A 66 7.51 16.16 19.77
C ARG A 66 6.12 16.74 19.97
N GLU A 67 6.00 17.72 20.86
CA GLU A 67 4.75 18.49 21.02
C GLU A 67 4.38 19.27 19.74
N LEU A 68 5.39 19.59 18.90
CA LEU A 68 5.18 20.31 17.65
C LEU A 68 4.28 19.50 16.70
N TYR A 69 3.15 20.11 16.33
CA TYR A 69 2.08 19.52 15.50
C TYR A 69 1.38 18.29 16.10
N SER A 70 1.63 17.96 17.37
CA SER A 70 0.89 16.89 18.03
C SER A 70 -0.55 17.28 18.28
N ASP A 71 -1.45 16.37 17.95
CA ASP A 71 -2.91 16.49 18.08
C ASP A 71 -3.50 15.40 18.98
N ILE A 72 -2.64 14.58 19.58
CA ILE A 72 -3.01 13.54 20.55
C ILE A 72 -1.88 13.31 21.56
N SER A 73 -2.26 13.17 22.83
CA SER A 73 -1.37 12.74 23.92
C SER A 73 -1.70 11.29 24.30
N ILE A 74 -0.68 10.46 24.50
CA ILE A 74 -0.84 9.03 24.79
C ILE A 74 -0.22 8.74 26.15
N LYS A 75 -1.02 8.31 27.12
CA LYS A 75 -0.53 7.91 28.45
C LYS A 75 -0.18 6.43 28.48
N LEU A 76 1.02 6.13 28.94
CA LEU A 76 1.59 4.79 29.09
C LEU A 76 2.20 4.70 30.48
N ASP A 77 1.70 3.84 31.36
CA ASP A 77 2.27 3.47 32.67
C ASP A 77 3.20 4.53 33.33
N GLY A 78 2.67 5.74 33.53
CA GLY A 78 3.37 6.85 34.20
C GLY A 78 4.06 7.88 33.29
N GLU A 79 4.13 7.65 31.99
CA GLU A 79 4.69 8.55 30.98
C GLU A 79 3.62 9.04 29.98
N THR A 80 3.78 10.25 29.47
CA THR A 80 2.94 10.82 28.42
C THR A 80 3.78 10.99 27.15
N LEU A 81 3.33 10.39 26.05
CA LEU A 81 3.92 10.55 24.72
C LEU A 81 3.08 11.51 23.89
N TYR A 82 3.76 12.36 23.13
CA TYR A 82 3.13 13.21 22.12
C TYR A 82 3.06 12.47 20.78
N GLY A 83 1.87 12.35 20.23
CA GLY A 83 1.59 11.63 18.99
C GLY A 83 0.94 12.50 17.92
N HIS A 84 0.82 11.92 16.73
CA HIS A 84 0.19 12.54 15.56
C HIS A 84 -0.85 11.57 14.99
N ARG A 85 -2.13 11.97 14.98
CA ARG A 85 -3.27 11.16 14.54
C ARG A 85 -3.09 10.65 13.12
N PHE A 86 -2.61 11.51 12.22
CA PHE A 86 -2.40 11.12 10.83
C PHE A 86 -1.38 9.98 10.69
N VAL A 87 -0.36 9.95 11.55
CA VAL A 87 0.66 8.89 11.56
C VAL A 87 0.07 7.58 12.09
N LEU A 88 -0.74 7.66 13.15
CA LEU A 88 -1.43 6.50 13.73
C LEU A 88 -2.41 5.87 12.72
N VAL A 89 -3.28 6.70 12.11
CA VAL A 89 -4.22 6.28 11.07
C VAL A 89 -3.48 5.66 9.87
N ALA A 90 -2.39 6.28 9.43
CA ALA A 90 -1.58 5.76 8.32
C ALA A 90 -0.94 4.40 8.64
N ARG A 91 -0.59 4.14 9.92
CA ARG A 91 0.05 2.88 10.36
C ARG A 91 -0.94 1.75 10.59
N SER A 92 -2.17 2.03 11.02
CA SER A 92 -3.19 0.99 11.19
C SER A 92 -4.60 1.56 11.12
N PHE A 93 -5.47 0.86 10.40
CA PHE A 93 -6.91 1.12 10.37
C PHE A 93 -7.59 1.00 11.76
N LYS A 94 -6.91 0.40 12.76
CA LYS A 94 -7.40 0.40 14.14
C LYS A 94 -7.52 1.80 14.72
N TRP A 95 -6.67 2.73 14.28
CA TRP A 95 -6.65 4.10 14.80
C TRP A 95 -7.56 5.06 14.02
N ASP A 96 -8.49 4.53 13.22
CA ASP A 96 -9.38 5.33 12.38
C ASP A 96 -10.24 6.29 13.22
N SER A 97 -10.76 7.30 12.53
CA SER A 97 -11.67 8.36 12.97
C SER A 97 -12.76 7.93 13.96
N HIS A 98 -13.21 6.68 13.95
CA HIS A 98 -14.21 6.18 14.90
C HIS A 98 -13.64 5.82 16.29
N GLU A 99 -12.37 5.37 16.38
CA GLU A 99 -11.71 5.08 17.66
C GLU A 99 -11.03 6.32 18.24
N LEU A 100 -10.37 7.09 17.37
CA LEU A 100 -9.59 8.27 17.74
C LEU A 100 -10.42 9.56 17.77
N GLY A 101 -11.46 9.68 16.94
CA GLY A 101 -12.43 10.80 16.95
C GLY A 101 -11.79 12.18 17.10
N ASP A 102 -12.38 13.01 17.96
CA ASP A 102 -11.81 14.29 18.44
C ASP A 102 -11.09 14.14 19.79
N LYS A 103 -10.71 12.91 20.18
CA LYS A 103 -10.03 12.69 21.46
C LYS A 103 -8.64 13.29 21.41
N THR A 104 -8.36 14.21 22.33
CA THR A 104 -7.05 14.84 22.52
C THR A 104 -6.11 14.00 23.38
N GLU A 105 -6.65 12.96 24.03
CA GLU A 105 -5.94 12.10 24.95
C GLU A 105 -6.35 10.63 24.75
N LEU A 106 -5.36 9.75 24.74
CA LEU A 106 -5.50 8.30 24.66
C LEU A 106 -4.80 7.67 25.86
N ASP A 107 -5.58 7.09 26.77
CA ASP A 107 -5.03 6.39 27.91
C ASP A 107 -4.85 4.89 27.62
N LEU A 108 -3.60 4.43 27.64
CA LEU A 108 -3.22 3.03 27.48
C LEU A 108 -2.61 2.45 28.77
N SER A 109 -2.60 3.20 29.87
CA SER A 109 -1.94 2.83 31.15
C SER A 109 -2.65 1.74 31.98
N GLY A 110 -3.55 0.98 31.37
CA GLY A 110 -4.39 0.00 32.06
C GLY A 110 -4.72 -1.23 31.24
N ARG A 111 -3.90 -1.57 30.24
CA ARG A 111 -4.15 -2.69 29.31
C ARG A 111 -3.01 -3.68 29.26
#